data_AF-A0A658NK25-F1
#
_entry.id   AF-A0A658NK25-F1
#
_cell.length_a   1.000
_cell.length_b   1.000
_cell.length_c   1.000
_cell.angle_alpha   90.00
_cell.angle_beta   90.00
_cell.angle_gamma   90.00
#
_symmetry.space_group_name_H-M   'P 1'
#
loop_
_entity.id
_entity.type
_entity.pdbx_description
1 polymer ?
#
loop_
_entity_poly.entity_id
_entity_poly.type
_entity_poly.pdbx_seq_one_letter_code
_entity_poly.pdbx_strand_id
1 'polypeptide(L)'
;PRILTYASKEAEGDHRFGEGGIFVINARSAKGLEFDTVFLADIDGDRSAPEYRDQRDDLKRLFYVMSSRARDQVVLLRRGG
;
A
#
# COMPACT_ATOMS: atom_id res chain seq x y z
N PRO A 1 -15.02 -12.73 3.22
CA PRO A 1 -13.55 -12.86 3.30
C PRO A 1 -13.04 -12.14 4.55
N ARG A 2 -11.97 -12.60 5.19
CA ARG A 2 -11.39 -11.90 6.35
C ARG A 2 -10.74 -10.60 5.89
N ILE A 3 -11.11 -9.48 6.49
CA ILE A 3 -10.56 -8.15 6.18
C ILE A 3 -9.97 -7.58 7.45
N LEU A 4 -8.69 -7.20 7.42
CA LEU A 4 -7.96 -6.65 8.55
C LEU A 4 -7.28 -5.33 8.18
N THR A 5 -7.12 -4.47 9.17
CA THR A 5 -6.31 -3.25 9.05
C THR A 5 -5.05 -3.40 9.90
N TYR A 6 -3.93 -2.92 9.37
CA TYR A 6 -2.64 -2.94 10.07
C TYR A 6 -1.93 -1.58 9.97
N ALA A 7 -1.40 -1.13 11.10
CA ALA A 7 -0.57 0.06 11.22
C ALA A 7 0.66 -0.27 12.06
N SER A 8 1.86 0.04 11.56
CA SER A 8 3.14 -0.37 12.17
C SER A 8 3.44 0.23 13.55
N LYS A 9 2.62 1.16 14.04
CA LYS A 9 2.77 1.82 15.34
C LYS A 9 1.71 1.42 16.38
N GLU A 10 0.73 0.61 16.00
CA GLU A 10 -0.26 0.08 16.94
C GLU A 10 0.22 -1.27 17.47
N ALA A 11 0.14 -1.44 18.79
CA ALA A 11 0.74 -2.54 19.54
C ALA A 11 0.23 -3.92 19.10
N GLU A 12 1.12 -4.90 19.24
CA GLU A 12 1.01 -6.35 18.99
C GLU A 12 -0.40 -6.92 19.08
N GLY A 13 -1.14 -6.84 17.98
CA GLY A 13 -2.23 -7.77 17.70
C GLY A 13 -1.65 -9.01 17.03
N ASP A 14 -2.20 -10.17 17.33
CA ASP A 14 -1.96 -11.37 16.52
C ASP A 14 -2.58 -11.15 15.13
N HIS A 15 -1.83 -10.50 14.24
CA HIS A 15 -2.28 -10.12 12.90
C HIS A 15 -2.39 -11.32 11.97
N ARG A 16 -1.94 -12.52 12.40
CA ARG A 16 -2.00 -13.81 11.70
C ARG A 16 -1.79 -13.67 10.19
N PHE A 17 -0.67 -13.05 9.79
CA PHE A 17 -0.31 -12.85 8.38
C PHE A 17 -0.22 -14.14 7.55
N GLY A 18 -0.13 -15.31 8.20
CA GLY A 18 -0.17 -16.61 7.54
C GLY A 18 -1.57 -17.14 7.23
N GLU A 19 -2.64 -16.47 7.68
CA GLU A 19 -4.01 -16.83 7.34
C GLU A 19 -4.48 -16.05 6.10
N GLY A 20 -5.17 -16.73 5.19
CA GLY A 20 -5.71 -16.09 3.99
C GLY A 20 -6.70 -14.96 4.32
N GLY A 21 -6.65 -13.86 3.57
CA GLY A 21 -7.50 -12.70 3.79
C GLY A 21 -7.04 -11.46 3.02
N ILE A 22 -7.68 -10.35 3.30
CA ILE A 22 -7.37 -9.04 2.73
C ILE A 22 -6.83 -8.14 3.84
N PHE A 23 -5.67 -7.54 3.59
CA PHE A 23 -5.10 -6.51 4.45
C PHE A 23 -5.27 -5.14 3.82
N VAL A 24 -5.86 -4.21 4.57
CA VAL A 24 -5.97 -2.80 4.20
C VAL A 24 -4.95 -2.02 5.02
N ILE A 25 -3.89 -1.54 4.37
CA ILE A 25 -2.76 -0.89 5.04
C ILE A 25 -2.38 0.40 4.35
N ASN A 26 -1.81 1.34 5.11
CA ASN A 26 -1.24 2.54 4.53
C ASN A 26 0.18 2.28 3.96
N ALA A 27 0.60 3.13 3.03
CA ALA A 27 1.90 3.03 2.36
C ALA A 27 3.11 2.94 3.31
N ARG A 28 3.05 3.64 4.45
CA ARG A 28 4.15 3.70 5.43
C ARG A 28 4.26 2.41 6.27
N SER A 29 3.17 1.65 6.37
CA SER A 29 3.10 0.38 7.11
C SER A 29 3.42 -0.83 6.22
N ALA A 30 3.55 -0.64 4.91
CA ALA A 30 3.81 -1.71 3.96
C ALA A 30 5.28 -2.21 3.96
N LYS A 31 6.21 -1.45 4.56
CA LYS A 31 7.64 -1.79 4.54
C LYS A 31 7.89 -3.11 5.28
N GLY A 32 8.53 -4.06 4.60
CA GLY A 32 8.88 -5.36 5.18
C GLY A 32 7.77 -6.41 5.11
N LEU A 33 6.60 -6.05 4.57
CA LEU A 33 5.52 -6.98 4.29
C LEU A 33 5.58 -7.44 2.83
N GLU A 34 5.01 -8.60 2.54
CA GLU A 34 4.84 -9.15 1.20
C GLU A 34 3.49 -9.82 1.09
N PHE A 35 2.88 -9.74 -0.09
CA PHE A 35 1.57 -10.28 -0.40
C PHE A 35 1.58 -10.90 -1.80
N ASP A 36 0.76 -11.91 -2.04
CA ASP A 36 0.67 -12.53 -3.36
C ASP A 36 0.15 -11.53 -4.40
N THR A 37 -0.87 -10.73 -4.01
CA THR A 37 -1.43 -9.65 -4.83
C THR A 37 -1.53 -8.34 -4.04
N VAL A 38 -1.15 -7.23 -4.67
CA VAL A 38 -1.27 -5.88 -4.10
C VAL A 38 -2.19 -5.02 -4.97
N PHE A 39 -3.18 -4.39 -4.34
CA PHE A 39 -4.04 -3.40 -4.96
C PHE A 39 -3.60 -2.00 -4.51
N LEU A 40 -3.21 -1.15 -5.46
CA LEU A 40 -2.94 0.26 -5.21
C LEU A 40 -4.17 1.07 -5.63
N ALA A 41 -4.92 1.56 -4.65
CA ALA A 41 -6.10 2.39 -4.86
C ALA A 41 -5.75 3.87 -5.09
N ASP A 42 -6.64 4.58 -5.79
CA ASP A 42 -6.56 6.03 -6.02
C ASP A 42 -5.20 6.50 -6.54
N ILE A 43 -4.64 5.81 -7.54
CA ILE A 43 -3.34 6.17 -8.14
C ILE A 43 -3.36 7.56 -8.80
N ASP A 44 -4.56 8.02 -9.15
CA ASP A 44 -4.92 9.32 -9.73
C ASP A 44 -5.50 10.28 -8.69
N GLY A 45 -5.37 9.97 -7.40
CA GLY A 45 -5.89 10.79 -6.30
C GLY A 45 -5.34 12.22 -6.32
N ASP A 46 -6.11 13.12 -5.71
CA ASP A 46 -5.95 14.58 -5.66
C ASP A 46 -4.77 15.02 -4.77
N ARG A 47 -3.60 14.45 -5.04
CA ARG A 47 -2.33 15.02 -4.58
C ARG A 47 -2.04 16.12 -5.57
N SER A 48 -2.38 17.36 -5.18
CA SER A 48 -1.92 18.59 -5.82
C SER A 48 -0.54 18.32 -6.41
N ALA A 49 -0.42 18.39 -7.75
CA ALA A 49 0.76 17.94 -8.47
C ALA A 49 1.99 18.45 -7.71
N PRO A 50 2.86 17.56 -7.16
CA PRO A 50 3.77 18.00 -6.13
C PRO A 50 4.64 19.12 -6.68
N GLU A 51 4.49 20.32 -6.10
CA GLU A 51 5.06 21.56 -6.64
C GLU A 51 6.59 21.53 -6.56
N TYR A 52 7.11 20.74 -5.62
CA TYR A 52 8.54 20.60 -5.34
C TYR A 52 9.07 19.22 -5.73
N ARG A 53 10.30 19.19 -6.25
CA ARG A 53 10.99 17.96 -6.67
C ARG A 53 11.06 16.91 -5.57
N ASP A 54 11.37 17.31 -4.34
CA ASP A 54 11.53 16.40 -3.21
C ASP A 54 10.23 15.65 -2.90
N GLN A 55 9.09 16.32 -2.99
CA GLN A 55 7.77 15.69 -2.81
C GLN A 55 7.46 14.69 -3.92
N ARG A 56 7.88 14.96 -5.17
CA ARG A 56 7.75 14.00 -6.28
C ARG A 56 8.62 12.77 -6.05
N ASP A 57 9.84 12.95 -5.56
CA ASP A 57 10.77 11.85 -5.33
C ASP A 57 10.33 11.00 -4.12
N ASP A 58 9.79 11.61 -3.07
CA ASP A 58 9.13 10.91 -1.96
C ASP A 58 7.92 10.09 -2.43
N LEU A 59 7.10 10.67 -3.32
CA LEU A 59 5.94 9.98 -3.89
C LEU A 59 6.36 8.76 -4.72
N LYS A 60 7.38 8.90 -5.57
CA LYS A 60 7.96 7.78 -6.34
C LYS A 60 8.49 6.69 -5.41
N ARG A 61 9.17 7.07 -4.33
CA ARG A 61 9.71 6.13 -3.35
C ARG A 61 8.58 5.37 -2.65
N LEU A 62 7.52 6.06 -2.24
CA LEU A 62 6.34 5.42 -1.65
C LEU A 62 5.66 4.48 -2.64
N PHE A 63 5.47 4.91 -3.90
CA PHE A 63 4.90 4.06 -4.94
C PHE A 63 5.74 2.79 -5.14
N TYR A 64 7.06 2.93 -5.26
CA TYR A 64 7.98 1.80 -5.39
C TYR A 64 7.90 0.85 -4.19
N VAL A 65 7.86 1.39 -2.96
CA VAL A 65 7.70 0.58 -1.75
C VAL A 65 6.42 -0.23 -1.82
N MET A 66 5.29 0.38 -2.16
CA MET A 66 4.00 -0.32 -2.23
C MET A 66 3.95 -1.36 -3.35
N SER A 67 4.43 -1.02 -4.56
CA SER A 67 4.40 -1.94 -5.69
C SER A 67 5.32 -3.14 -5.51
N SER A 68 6.48 -2.95 -4.87
CA SER A 68 7.45 -4.02 -4.59
C SER A 68 7.04 -4.99 -3.49
N ARG A 69 5.86 -4.82 -2.87
CA ARG A 69 5.34 -5.79 -1.89
C ARG A 69 4.58 -6.94 -2.54
N ALA A 70 4.24 -6.84 -3.81
CA ALA A 70 3.58 -7.92 -4.54
C ALA A 70 4.59 -8.98 -4.96
N ARG A 71 4.27 -10.25 -4.73
CA ARG A 71 5.03 -11.39 -5.24
C ARG A 71 4.63 -11.75 -6.67
N ASP A 72 3.32 -11.78 -6.94
CA ASP A 72 2.80 -12.27 -8.22
C ASP A 72 2.13 -11.16 -9.04
N GLN A 73 1.32 -10.30 -8.41
CA GLN A 73 0.51 -9.33 -9.16
C GLN A 73 0.37 -7.97 -8.45
N VAL A 74 0.55 -6.90 -9.23
CA VAL A 74 0.17 -5.53 -8.85
C VAL A 74 -1.05 -5.11 -9.67
N VAL A 75 -2.11 -4.68 -9.00
CA VAL A 75 -3.31 -4.10 -9.61
C VAL A 75 -3.37 -2.62 -9.26
N LEU A 76 -3.39 -1.77 -10.29
CA LEU A 76 -3.49 -0.31 -10.13
C LEU A 76 -4.92 0.12 -10.39
N LEU A 77 -5.56 0.73 -9.39
CA LEU A 77 -6.93 1.23 -9.50
C LEU A 77 -6.88 2.75 -9.61
N ARG A 78 -7.51 3.25 -10.69
CA ARG A 78 -7.82 4.66 -10.86
C ARG A 78 -9.29 4.91 -10.58
N ARG A 79 -9.67 6.15 -10.27
CA ARG A 79 -11.09 6.51 -10.19
C ARG A 79 -11.75 6.30 -11.55
N GLY A 80 -12.96 5.74 -11.51
CA GLY A 80 -13.82 5.63 -12.69
C GLY A 80 -14.23 7.03 -13.13
N GLY A 81 -14.01 7.35 -14.40
CA GLY A 81 -14.60 8.52 -15.05
C GLY A 81 -16.01 8.22 -15.54
#